data_AF-A0A2T8HNG2-F1
#
_entry.id   AF-A0A2T8HNG2-F1
#
_cell.length_a   1.000
_cell.length_b   1.000
_cell.length_c   1.000
_cell.angle_alpha   90.00
_cell.angle_beta   90.00
_cell.angle_gamma   90.00
#
_symmetry.space_group_name_H-M   'P 1'
#
loop_
_entity.id
_entity.type
_entity.pdbx_description
1 polymer ?
#
loop_
_entity_poly.entity_id
_entity_poly.type
_entity_poly.pdbx_seq_one_letter_code
_entity_poly.pdbx_strand_id
1 'polypeptide(L)'
;MSNRTLTGSIALTKLPQAVIVDKKNKAGEMVKCVLLPIEGNSMTEKDGAVYMDVRVVLREEQDQYGHNGFIAKSLPTEVYKANKDNESWINDHQPILGNVKDWSQGSNSAPAQTIDEDDDLPF
;
A
#
# COMPACT_ATOMS: atom_id res chain seq x y z
N MET A 1 -7.19 4.12 26.11
CA MET A 1 -7.25 4.34 24.66
C MET A 1 -7.12 2.97 24.00
N SER A 2 -8.19 2.48 23.36
CA SER A 2 -8.12 1.21 22.62
C SER A 2 -7.38 1.48 21.30
N ASN A 3 -6.29 0.76 21.03
CA ASN A 3 -5.50 0.95 19.80
C ASN A 3 -6.16 0.18 18.66
N ARG A 4 -6.48 0.86 17.55
CA ARG A 4 -6.99 0.25 16.32
C ARG A 4 -5.81 -0.13 15.42
N THR A 5 -5.61 -1.42 15.19
CA THR A 5 -4.50 -1.93 14.39
C THR A 5 -4.92 -2.09 12.92
N LEU A 6 -4.33 -1.28 12.05
CA LEU A 6 -4.49 -1.36 10.60
C LEU A 6 -3.26 -2.03 9.99
N THR A 7 -3.47 -2.90 9.01
CA THR A 7 -2.39 -3.58 8.28
C THR A 7 -2.36 -3.10 6.84
N GLY A 8 -1.17 -2.95 6.27
CA GLY A 8 -1.01 -2.60 4.86
C GLY A 8 0.33 -3.07 4.33
N SER A 9 0.40 -3.24 3.01
CA SER A 9 1.63 -3.58 2.29
C SER A 9 2.01 -2.45 1.33
N ILE A 10 3.31 -2.30 1.08
CA ILE A 10 3.85 -1.30 0.17
C ILE A 10 4.57 -2.03 -0.96
N ALA A 11 4.04 -1.91 -2.18
CA ALA A 11 4.66 -2.42 -3.38
C ALA A 11 5.81 -1.49 -3.82
N LEU A 12 7.03 -1.82 -3.41
CA LEU A 12 8.23 -1.03 -3.73
C LEU A 12 8.53 -0.95 -5.23
N THR A 13 8.04 -1.89 -6.04
CA THR A 13 8.20 -1.88 -7.50
C THR A 13 7.32 -0.86 -8.20
N LYS A 14 6.30 -0.32 -7.53
CA LYS A 14 5.47 0.77 -8.06
C LYS A 14 6.12 2.14 -7.88
N LEU A 15 7.22 2.22 -7.15
CA LEU A 15 7.96 3.46 -6.96
C LEU A 15 8.65 3.87 -8.27
N PRO A 16 8.68 5.19 -8.60
CA PRO A 16 9.42 5.68 -9.74
C PRO A 16 10.86 5.17 -9.77
N GLN A 17 11.30 4.66 -10.92
CA GLN A 17 12.69 4.17 -11.11
C GLN A 17 13.13 3.05 -10.14
N ALA A 18 12.18 2.31 -9.54
CA ALA A 18 12.51 1.12 -8.76
C ALA A 18 12.94 -0.03 -9.69
N VAL A 19 14.12 -0.60 -9.43
CA VAL A 19 14.66 -1.70 -10.24
C VAL A 19 15.02 -2.87 -9.33
N ILE A 20 14.63 -4.07 -9.74
CA ILE A 20 15.08 -5.31 -9.12
C ILE A 20 16.40 -5.70 -9.79
N VAL A 21 17.46 -5.78 -9.01
CA VAL A 21 18.81 -6.13 -9.49
C VAL A 21 19.42 -7.21 -8.62
N ASP A 22 20.12 -8.15 -9.23
CA ASP A 22 20.91 -9.12 -8.47
C ASP A 22 22.30 -8.53 -8.21
N LYS A 23 22.68 -8.39 -6.95
CA LYS A 23 23.99 -7.91 -6.53
C LYS A 23 24.73 -8.98 -5.75
N LYS A 24 26.03 -9.06 -6.00
CA LYS A 24 26.92 -9.93 -5.24
C LYS A 24 27.10 -9.37 -3.83
N ASN A 25 26.75 -10.15 -2.81
CA ASN A 25 26.96 -9.77 -1.41
C ASN A 25 28.46 -9.92 -1.03
N LYS A 26 28.83 -9.50 0.19
CA LYS A 26 30.21 -9.63 0.70
C LYS A 26 30.70 -11.08 0.78
N ALA A 27 29.79 -12.06 0.84
CA ALA A 27 30.07 -13.49 0.86
C ALA A 27 30.19 -14.12 -0.54
N GLY A 28 29.95 -13.33 -1.60
CA GLY A 28 30.07 -13.77 -2.98
C GLY A 28 28.82 -14.40 -3.59
N GLU A 29 27.70 -14.38 -2.89
CA GLU A 29 26.41 -14.90 -3.37
C GLU A 29 25.62 -13.81 -4.09
N MET A 30 24.85 -14.20 -5.10
CA MET A 30 23.94 -13.30 -5.80
C MET A 30 22.68 -13.11 -4.96
N VAL A 31 22.45 -11.88 -4.48
CA VAL A 31 21.29 -11.49 -3.69
C VAL A 31 20.40 -10.58 -4.52
N LYS A 32 19.11 -10.89 -4.55
CA LYS A 32 18.09 -10.08 -5.21
C LYS A 32 17.82 -8.82 -4.38
N CYS A 33 18.15 -7.66 -4.93
CA CYS A 33 18.01 -6.36 -4.30
C CYS A 33 16.94 -5.53 -5.01
N VAL A 34 16.24 -4.69 -4.25
CA VAL A 34 15.44 -3.59 -4.80
C VAL A 34 16.30 -2.33 -4.70
N LEU A 35 16.58 -1.71 -5.84
CA LEU A 35 17.36 -0.50 -5.92
C LEU A 35 16.41 0.69 -6.12
N LEU A 36 16.44 1.62 -5.18
CA LEU A 36 15.58 2.80 -5.14
C LEU A 36 16.47 4.04 -5.22
N PRO A 37 16.55 4.71 -6.39
CA PRO A 37 17.25 5.98 -6.51
C PRO A 37 16.58 7.05 -5.64
N ILE A 38 17.37 7.75 -4.82
CA ILE A 38 16.88 8.74 -3.85
C ILE A 38 16.29 9.95 -4.58
N GLU A 39 17.04 10.53 -5.50
CA GLU A 39 16.59 11.65 -6.34
C GLU A 39 15.39 11.26 -7.22
N GLY A 40 15.46 10.08 -7.84
CA GLY A 40 14.41 9.56 -8.71
C GLY A 40 13.08 9.31 -8.00
N ASN A 41 13.10 9.13 -6.67
CA ASN A 41 11.92 8.92 -5.85
C ASN A 41 11.54 10.13 -4.99
N SER A 42 12.26 11.25 -5.11
CA SER A 42 12.07 12.41 -4.23
C SER A 42 12.12 12.03 -2.74
N MET A 43 13.03 11.11 -2.38
CA MET A 43 13.27 10.73 -1.00
C MET A 43 14.11 11.80 -0.29
N THR A 44 13.93 11.93 1.01
CA THR A 44 14.65 12.93 1.82
C THR A 44 15.68 12.24 2.70
N GLU A 45 16.92 12.70 2.65
CA GLU A 45 17.96 12.28 3.57
C GLU A 45 17.99 13.19 4.79
N LYS A 46 17.82 12.62 5.97
CA LYS A 46 17.91 13.35 7.23
C LYS A 46 18.58 12.47 8.28
N ASP A 47 19.56 13.02 8.99
CA ASP A 47 20.24 12.33 10.10
C ASP A 47 20.84 10.95 9.73
N GLY A 48 21.29 10.80 8.48
CA GLY A 48 21.84 9.53 7.95
C GLY A 48 20.78 8.48 7.61
N ALA A 49 19.49 8.80 7.68
CA ALA A 49 18.39 7.97 7.25
C ALA A 49 17.73 8.52 5.98
N VAL A 50 17.29 7.63 5.10
CA VAL A 50 16.53 7.95 3.89
C VAL A 50 15.04 7.77 4.21
N TYR A 51 14.27 8.83 4.04
CA TYR A 51 12.83 8.86 4.28
C TYR A 51 12.06 8.96 2.97
N MET A 52 10.92 8.28 2.94
CA MET A 52 9.94 8.39 1.87
C MET A 52 8.62 8.81 2.48
N ASP A 53 8.12 9.96 2.06
CA ASP A 53 6.83 10.46 2.53
C ASP A 53 5.70 9.64 1.92
N VAL A 54 4.77 9.19 2.77
CA VAL A 54 3.58 8.44 2.37
C VAL A 54 2.34 9.10 2.92
N ARG A 55 1.25 9.05 2.15
CA ARG A 55 -0.09 9.41 2.60
C ARG A 55 -0.92 8.15 2.77
N VAL A 56 -1.65 8.07 3.87
CA VAL A 56 -2.61 6.99 4.13
C VAL A 56 -4.00 7.59 4.08
N VAL A 57 -4.83 7.09 3.18
CA VAL A 57 -6.22 7.50 3.05
C VAL A 57 -7.08 6.37 3.59
N LEU A 58 -7.78 6.62 4.69
CA LEU A 58 -8.70 5.67 5.30
C LEU A 58 -10.14 6.01 4.93
N ARG A 59 -10.96 4.98 4.78
CA ARG A 59 -12.40 5.05 4.59
C ARG A 59 -13.09 4.35 5.75
N GLU A 60 -14.20 4.91 6.20
CA GLU A 60 -15.01 4.34 7.28
C GLU A 60 -15.65 3.02 6.84
N GLU A 61 -16.12 2.97 5.59
CA GLU A 61 -16.67 1.79 4.95
C GLU A 61 -15.60 1.03 4.16
N GLN A 62 -15.69 -0.30 4.19
CA GLN A 62 -14.83 -1.16 3.37
C GLN A 62 -15.24 -1.09 1.90
N ASP A 63 -14.26 -1.14 1.00
CA ASP A 63 -14.53 -1.30 -0.42
C ASP A 63 -14.99 -2.74 -0.75
N GLN A 64 -15.34 -2.96 -2.03
CA GLN A 64 -15.76 -4.28 -2.53
C GLN A 64 -14.72 -5.41 -2.36
N TYR A 65 -13.47 -5.08 -2.01
CA TYR A 65 -12.37 -6.01 -1.77
C TYR A 65 -12.03 -6.14 -0.28
N GLY A 66 -12.81 -5.53 0.61
CA GLY A 66 -12.60 -5.56 2.05
C GLY A 66 -11.42 -4.71 2.52
N HIS A 67 -11.06 -3.66 1.76
CA HIS A 67 -10.04 -2.70 2.13
C HIS A 67 -10.67 -1.45 2.75
N ASN A 68 -10.02 -0.93 3.80
CA ASN A 68 -10.42 0.27 4.53
C ASN A 68 -9.66 1.51 4.04
N GLY A 69 -8.97 1.44 2.90
CA GLY A 69 -8.15 2.54 2.41
C GLY A 69 -6.95 2.11 1.59
N PHE A 70 -6.08 3.08 1.30
CA PHE A 70 -4.85 2.87 0.54
C PHE A 70 -3.69 3.74 1.04
N ILE A 71 -2.48 3.28 0.75
CA ILE A 71 -1.22 3.97 0.98
C ILE A 71 -0.72 4.44 -0.38
N ALA A 72 -0.43 5.73 -0.50
CA ALA A 72 0.15 6.32 -1.70
C ALA A 72 1.44 7.07 -1.37
N LYS A 73 2.35 7.14 -2.33
CA LYS A 73 3.55 7.96 -2.23
C LYS A 73 3.15 9.44 -2.18
N SER A 74 3.78 10.19 -1.29
CA SER A 74 3.67 11.65 -1.26
C SER A 74 4.88 12.29 -1.95
N LEU A 75 4.75 13.57 -2.26
CA LEU A 75 5.83 14.38 -2.79
C LEU A 75 6.18 15.48 -1.79
N PRO A 76 7.46 15.88 -1.72
CA PRO A 76 7.84 17.09 -1.02
C PRO A 76 7.02 18.29 -1.53
N THR A 77 6.66 19.20 -0.63
CA THR A 77 5.77 20.33 -0.94
C THR A 77 6.27 21.18 -2.11
N GLU A 78 7.58 21.38 -2.21
CA GLU A 78 8.21 22.16 -3.28
C GLU A 78 8.03 21.49 -4.65
N VAL A 79 8.30 20.18 -4.71
CA VAL A 79 8.17 19.36 -5.93
C VAL A 79 6.71 19.29 -6.38
N TYR A 80 5.78 19.13 -5.45
CA TYR A 80 4.34 19.13 -5.74
C TYR A 80 3.90 20.48 -6.32
N LYS A 81 4.26 21.60 -5.68
CA LYS A 81 3.86 22.95 -6.14
C LYS A 81 4.43 23.29 -7.51
N ALA A 82 5.64 22.84 -7.82
CA ALA A 82 6.27 23.05 -9.13
C ALA A 82 5.55 22.30 -10.27
N ASN A 83 4.89 21.18 -9.97
CA ASN A 83 4.26 20.31 -10.97
C ASN A 83 2.74 20.18 -10.82
N LYS A 84 2.12 21.01 -9.97
CA LYS A 84 0.68 20.93 -9.63
C LYS A 84 -0.25 21.01 -10.85
N ASP A 85 0.19 21.69 -11.91
CA ASP A 85 -0.59 21.91 -13.13
C ASP A 85 -0.40 20.76 -14.16
N ASN A 86 0.45 19.78 -13.85
CA ASN A 86 0.69 18.60 -14.66
C ASN A 86 0.17 17.34 -13.96
N GLU A 87 -1.14 17.08 -14.09
CA GLU A 87 -1.82 15.96 -13.44
C GLU A 87 -1.20 14.59 -13.81
N SER A 88 -0.79 14.40 -15.05
CA SER A 88 -0.14 13.15 -15.48
C SER A 88 1.15 12.91 -14.68
N TRP A 89 1.99 13.93 -14.57
CA TRP A 89 3.24 13.83 -13.83
C TRP A 89 2.99 13.57 -12.34
N ILE A 90 2.01 14.25 -11.74
CA ILE A 90 1.63 14.03 -10.34
C ILE A 90 1.17 12.59 -10.11
N ASN A 91 0.35 12.03 -10.99
CA ASN A 91 -0.14 10.65 -10.88
C ASN A 91 1.00 9.64 -10.99
N ASP A 92 1.94 9.85 -11.91
CA ASP A 92 3.11 8.99 -12.09
C ASP A 92 4.07 9.03 -10.87
N HIS A 93 4.15 10.18 -10.19
CA HIS A 93 5.07 10.39 -9.06
C HIS A 93 4.43 10.26 -7.68
N GLN A 94 3.10 10.04 -7.62
CA GLN A 94 2.32 9.70 -6.42
C GLN A 94 1.54 8.38 -6.56
N PRO A 95 2.20 7.27 -6.95
CA PRO A 95 1.53 6.01 -7.16
C PRO A 95 0.91 5.46 -5.86
N ILE A 96 -0.18 4.72 -6.02
CA ILE A 96 -0.76 3.92 -4.94
C ILE A 96 0.14 2.71 -4.70
N LEU A 97 0.76 2.68 -3.53
CA LEU A 97 1.73 1.68 -3.12
C LEU A 97 1.06 0.41 -2.57
N GLY A 98 -0.14 0.53 -2.00
CA GLY A 98 -0.90 -0.63 -1.57
C GLY A 98 -2.15 -0.26 -0.79
N ASN A 99 -2.79 -1.27 -0.22
CA ASN A 99 -4.09 -1.13 0.44
C ASN A 99 -3.94 -1.27 1.96
N VAL A 100 -4.87 -0.65 2.69
CA VAL A 100 -4.98 -0.78 4.15
C VAL A 100 -6.19 -1.62 4.47
N LYS A 101 -6.03 -2.58 5.38
CA LYS A 101 -7.09 -3.44 5.88
C LYS A 101 -7.14 -3.42 7.40
N ASP A 102 -8.34 -3.26 7.92
CA ASP A 102 -8.65 -3.40 9.34
C ASP A 102 -9.17 -4.80 9.63
N TRP A 103 -8.42 -5.57 10.41
CA TRP A 103 -8.84 -6.91 10.85
C TRP A 103 -9.66 -6.89 12.14
N SER A 104 -9.73 -5.75 12.84
CA SER A 104 -10.52 -5.62 14.07
C SER A 104 -12.03 -5.60 13.83
N GLN A 105 -12.48 -5.37 12.58
CA GLN A 105 -13.88 -5.50 12.17
C GLN A 105 -14.30 -6.96 11.86
N GLY A 106 -13.39 -7.92 12.03
CA GLY A 106 -13.61 -9.33 11.72
C GLY A 106 -14.32 -10.12 12.83
N SER A 107 -15.58 -9.79 13.14
CA SER A 107 -16.58 -10.76 13.60
C SER A 107 -17.99 -10.15 13.55
N ASN A 108 -18.52 -9.99 12.34
CA ASN A 108 -19.95 -10.17 12.15
C ASN A 108 -20.11 -11.49 11.41
N SER A 109 -20.01 -12.59 12.16
CA SER A 109 -20.57 -13.86 11.73
C SER A 109 -22.06 -13.61 11.50
N ALA A 110 -22.48 -13.44 10.24
CA ALA A 110 -23.86 -13.70 9.90
C ALA A 110 -24.16 -15.13 10.38
N PRO A 111 -25.22 -15.38 11.16
CA PRO A 111 -25.56 -16.73 11.55
C PRO A 111 -25.73 -17.53 10.26
N ALA A 112 -25.00 -18.63 10.13
CA ALA A 112 -25.23 -19.58 9.05
C ALA A 112 -26.73 -19.92 9.05
N GLN A 113 -27.42 -19.63 7.95
CA GLN A 113 -28.77 -20.14 7.78
C GLN A 113 -28.65 -21.66 7.72
N THR A 114 -29.14 -22.33 8.76
CA THR A 114 -29.42 -23.76 8.70
C THR A 114 -30.46 -23.95 7.61
N ILE A 115 -30.05 -24.58 6.51
CA ILE A 115 -30.98 -25.12 5.52
C ILE A 115 -31.67 -26.29 6.24
N ASP A 116 -32.96 -26.16 6.54
CA ASP A 116 -33.77 -27.30 6.97
C ASP A 116 -33.81 -28.30 5.80
N GLU A 117 -33.36 -29.53 6.06
CA GLU A 117 -33.33 -30.64 5.08
C GLU A 117 -34.72 -31.28 4.83
N ASP A 118 -35.81 -30.62 5.25
CA ASP A 118 -37.18 -31.16 5.21
C ASP A 118 -38.10 -30.47 4.17
N ASP A 119 -37.57 -29.80 3.14
CA ASP A 119 -38.43 -29.28 2.05
C ASP A 119 -38.67 -30.35 0.97
N ASP A 120 -39.59 -31.25 1.33
CA ASP A 120 -40.25 -32.28 0.51
C ASP A 120 -40.67 -31.74 -0.88
N LEU A 121 -39.92 -32.11 -1.92
CA LEU A 121 -40.31 -31.89 -3.31
C LEU A 121 -41.34 -32.95 -3.74
N PRO A 122 -42.58 -32.57 -4.11
CA PRO A 122 -43.54 -33.51 -4.67
C PRO A 122 -43.18 -33.86 -6.12
N PHE A 123 -43.21 -35.17 -6.43
CA PHE A 123 -42.95 -35.79 -7.74
C PHE A 123 -43.71 -35.15 -8.92
#